data_AF-A0A3A6P6P9-F1
#
_entry.id   AF-A0A3A6P6P9-F1
#
_cell.length_a   1.000
_cell.length_b   1.000
_cell.length_c   1.000
_cell.angle_alpha   90.00
_cell.angle_beta   90.00
_cell.angle_gamma   90.00
#
_symmetry.space_group_name_H-M   'P 1'
#
loop_
_entity.id
_entity.type
_entity.pdbx_description
1 polymer ?
#
loop_
_entity_poly.entity_id
_entity_poly.type
_entity_poly.pdbx_seq_one_letter_code
_entity_poly.pdbx_strand_id
1 'polypeptide(L)'
;MIKRAAQGKRLPRGLGLTVLALCLAAAGCGGQEAVSAKAREFKAAALAHIKQAKARLPALEGPELGQKVDQVLRQMFREAHQKGAPLPCALAVLDRQGRVIAGRYPDTTQPEGVVAATPGQNYSRYQGMRQVLQEGRTAHFPLYDSGGQLYVICSPLERGGSVQGALCLGFDAQEVHGRLGVSQKEFLALNFEP
;
A
#
# COMPACT_ATOMS: atom_id res chain seq x y z
N MET A 1 -65.12 62.89 -18.13
CA MET A 1 -64.80 63.45 -19.47
C MET A 1 -63.67 62.64 -20.05
N ILE A 2 -63.93 61.74 -21.01
CA ILE A 2 -63.68 61.93 -22.47
C ILE A 2 -62.16 62.17 -22.69
N LYS A 3 -61.36 61.31 -23.34
CA LYS A 3 -61.55 60.68 -24.65
C LYS A 3 -60.54 59.53 -24.86
N ARG A 4 -61.00 58.51 -25.60
CA ARG A 4 -60.21 57.43 -26.21
C ARG A 4 -59.12 57.96 -27.16
N ALA A 5 -58.02 57.21 -27.29
CA ALA A 5 -57.40 56.94 -28.58
C ALA A 5 -56.70 55.58 -28.55
N ALA A 6 -57.13 54.71 -29.47
CA ALA A 6 -56.52 53.44 -29.80
C ALA A 6 -55.64 53.61 -31.04
N GLN A 7 -54.51 52.90 -31.10
CA GLN A 7 -53.75 52.47 -32.28
C GLN A 7 -52.48 51.80 -31.71
N GLY A 8 -52.17 50.53 -31.90
CA GLY A 8 -52.28 49.72 -33.10
C GLY A 8 -50.88 49.58 -33.71
N LYS A 9 -50.19 48.45 -33.42
CA LYS A 9 -49.26 47.73 -34.31
C LYS A 9 -48.61 46.56 -33.56
N ARG A 10 -48.79 45.35 -34.11
CA ARG A 10 -48.09 44.12 -33.72
C ARG A 10 -46.81 43.98 -34.55
N LEU A 11 -45.89 43.15 -34.01
CA LEU A 11 -44.70 42.50 -34.59
C LEU A 11 -43.35 43.19 -34.31
N PRO A 12 -42.21 42.46 -34.26
CA PRO A 12 -42.03 41.01 -34.50
C PRO A 12 -41.43 40.24 -33.30
N ARG A 13 -41.67 38.92 -33.33
CA ARG A 13 -40.85 37.92 -32.64
C ARG A 13 -39.46 37.94 -33.25
N GLY A 14 -38.45 38.30 -32.49
CA GLY A 14 -37.06 38.26 -32.95
C GLY A 14 -36.10 38.43 -31.80
N LEU A 15 -35.42 37.33 -31.46
CA LEU A 15 -34.07 37.25 -30.91
C LEU A 15 -33.65 38.36 -29.93
N GLY A 16 -33.62 38.03 -28.63
CA GLY A 16 -33.12 38.94 -27.61
C GLY A 16 -32.53 38.23 -26.40
N LEU A 17 -31.28 37.82 -26.54
CA LEU A 17 -30.28 37.66 -25.47
C LEU A 17 -30.51 36.62 -24.37
N THR A 18 -30.12 35.39 -24.71
CA THR A 18 -29.58 34.36 -23.83
C THR A 18 -28.21 34.77 -23.27
N VAL A 19 -28.12 35.52 -22.16
CA VAL A 19 -26.83 35.73 -21.45
C VAL A 19 -27.05 35.94 -19.95
N LEU A 20 -27.34 34.89 -19.18
CA LEU A 20 -27.04 34.88 -17.72
C LEU A 20 -27.16 33.47 -17.09
N ALA A 21 -26.39 32.50 -17.57
CA ALA A 21 -26.34 31.18 -16.94
C ALA A 21 -24.99 30.45 -17.16
N LEU A 22 -23.86 31.14 -17.02
CA LEU A 22 -22.54 30.54 -17.30
C LEU A 22 -21.42 30.85 -16.29
N CYS A 23 -21.75 31.01 -14.99
CA CYS A 23 -20.73 31.20 -13.95
C CYS A 23 -20.94 30.36 -12.67
N LEU A 24 -21.64 29.23 -12.75
CA LEU A 24 -21.81 28.30 -11.61
C LEU A 24 -21.23 26.90 -11.84
N ALA A 25 -20.42 26.72 -12.88
CA ALA A 25 -19.68 25.48 -13.15
C ALA A 25 -18.26 25.46 -12.56
N ALA A 26 -17.99 26.24 -11.51
CA ALA A 26 -16.74 26.16 -10.74
C ALA A 26 -16.83 25.18 -9.55
N ALA A 27 -17.77 24.23 -9.62
CA ALA A 27 -17.79 23.04 -8.78
C ALA A 27 -17.24 21.85 -9.60
N GLY A 28 -15.96 21.53 -9.44
CA GLY A 28 -15.35 20.34 -10.03
C GLY A 28 -13.89 20.60 -10.36
N CYS A 29 -12.89 19.91 -9.83
CA CYS A 29 -12.83 18.72 -9.01
C CYS A 29 -11.84 19.02 -7.90
N GLY A 30 -12.23 18.86 -6.63
CA GLY A 30 -11.25 18.55 -5.58
C GLY A 30 -10.71 17.14 -5.81
N GLY A 31 -10.10 16.93 -6.98
CA GLY A 31 -9.62 15.65 -7.45
C GLY A 31 -8.50 15.23 -6.52
N GLN A 32 -8.77 14.18 -5.74
CA GLN A 32 -7.74 13.43 -5.07
C GLN A 32 -6.60 13.22 -6.06
N GLU A 33 -5.46 13.82 -5.75
CA GLU A 33 -4.30 13.87 -6.64
C GLU A 33 -4.01 12.45 -7.12
N ALA A 34 -4.08 12.23 -8.43
CA ALA A 34 -3.95 10.90 -8.98
C ALA A 34 -2.59 10.33 -8.58
N VAL A 35 -2.59 9.13 -8.00
CA VAL A 35 -1.36 8.41 -7.62
C VAL A 35 -0.42 8.35 -8.82
N SER A 36 0.86 8.67 -8.65
CA SER A 36 1.83 8.70 -9.75
C SER A 36 2.07 7.34 -10.39
N ALA A 37 2.66 7.32 -11.59
CA ALA A 37 3.07 6.09 -12.26
C ALA A 37 4.07 5.29 -11.41
N LYS A 38 5.04 5.98 -10.79
CA LYS A 38 6.04 5.37 -9.91
C LYS A 38 5.41 4.69 -8.69
N ALA A 39 4.42 5.33 -8.06
CA ALA A 39 3.70 4.72 -6.95
C ALA A 39 2.89 3.48 -7.37
N ARG A 40 2.33 3.47 -8.59
CA ARG A 40 1.67 2.26 -9.14
C ARG A 40 2.66 1.14 -9.44
N GLU A 41 3.83 1.45 -9.98
CA GLU A 41 4.91 0.48 -10.22
C GLU A 41 5.43 -0.11 -8.90
N PHE A 42 5.65 0.74 -7.89
CA PHE A 42 5.98 0.31 -6.54
C PHE A 42 4.93 -0.65 -5.97
N LYS A 43 3.64 -0.31 -6.09
CA LYS A 43 2.54 -1.20 -5.67
C LYS A 43 2.63 -2.55 -6.38
N ALA A 44 2.77 -2.56 -7.70
CA ALA A 44 2.82 -3.79 -8.49
C ALA A 44 4.01 -4.68 -8.06
N ALA A 45 5.18 -4.08 -7.86
CA ALA A 45 6.37 -4.80 -7.38
C ALA A 45 6.16 -5.38 -5.97
N ALA A 46 5.63 -4.59 -5.03
CA ALA A 46 5.35 -5.05 -3.67
C ALA A 46 4.35 -6.23 -3.65
N LEU A 47 3.27 -6.15 -4.44
CA LEU A 47 2.30 -7.24 -4.56
C LEU A 47 2.91 -8.50 -5.18
N ALA A 48 3.81 -8.35 -6.16
CA ALA A 48 4.54 -9.48 -6.73
C ALA A 48 5.44 -10.17 -5.69
N HIS A 49 6.16 -9.39 -4.87
CA HIS A 49 6.96 -9.93 -3.77
C HIS A 49 6.11 -10.64 -2.72
N ILE A 50 4.97 -10.06 -2.33
CA ILE A 50 4.01 -10.70 -1.41
C ILE A 50 3.55 -12.04 -1.98
N LYS A 51 3.08 -12.06 -3.24
CA LYS A 51 2.59 -13.28 -3.88
C LYS A 51 3.66 -14.38 -3.91
N GLN A 52 4.88 -14.03 -4.32
CA GLN A 52 6.00 -14.98 -4.39
C GLN A 52 6.38 -15.52 -3.00
N ALA A 53 6.44 -14.65 -1.99
CA ALA A 53 6.77 -15.04 -0.63
C ALA A 53 5.71 -15.96 -0.03
N LYS A 54 4.42 -15.60 -0.13
CA LYS A 54 3.30 -16.41 0.38
C LYS A 54 3.29 -17.81 -0.22
N ALA A 55 3.62 -17.96 -1.50
CA ALA A 55 3.66 -19.26 -2.17
C ALA A 55 4.75 -20.21 -1.64
N ARG A 56 5.77 -19.68 -0.95
CA ARG A 56 6.92 -20.47 -0.45
C ARG A 56 6.87 -20.74 1.04
N LEU A 57 6.06 -19.98 1.78
CA LEU A 57 5.99 -20.09 3.23
C LEU A 57 5.30 -21.40 3.64
N PRO A 58 5.82 -22.09 4.68
CA PRO A 58 5.13 -23.24 5.26
C PRO A 58 3.84 -22.80 5.98
N ALA A 59 3.03 -23.76 6.44
CA ALA A 59 2.07 -23.44 7.48
C ALA A 59 2.77 -22.87 8.71
N LEU A 60 2.07 -21.99 9.42
CA LEU A 60 2.56 -21.41 10.65
C LEU A 60 2.23 -22.30 11.85
N GLU A 61 2.71 -23.54 11.83
CA GLU A 61 2.46 -24.54 12.87
C GLU A 61 3.68 -25.44 13.15
N GLY A 62 3.73 -26.00 14.36
CA GLY A 62 4.76 -26.94 14.79
C GLY A 62 5.99 -26.33 15.47
N PRO A 63 6.81 -27.16 16.13
CA PRO A 63 7.91 -26.71 17.01
C PRO A 63 9.10 -26.10 16.26
N GLU A 64 9.30 -26.47 14.99
CA GLU A 64 10.43 -26.00 14.16
C GLU A 64 10.07 -24.80 13.28
N LEU A 65 8.91 -24.18 13.52
CA LEU A 65 8.34 -23.17 12.63
C LEU A 65 9.30 -22.02 12.35
N GLY A 66 9.92 -21.45 13.39
CA GLY A 66 10.86 -20.34 13.25
C GLY A 66 12.03 -20.66 12.32
N GLN A 67 12.61 -21.85 12.45
CA GLN A 67 13.73 -22.31 11.62
C GLN A 67 13.30 -22.52 10.17
N LYS A 68 12.13 -23.13 9.94
CA LYS A 68 11.59 -23.37 8.58
C LYS A 68 11.29 -22.07 7.86
N VAL A 69 10.65 -21.12 8.55
CA VAL A 69 10.38 -19.79 7.98
C VAL A 69 11.67 -19.06 7.68
N ASP A 70 12.63 -19.03 8.62
CA ASP A 70 13.93 -18.37 8.40
C ASP A 70 14.69 -18.96 7.21
N GLN A 71 14.70 -20.29 7.06
CA GLN A 71 15.33 -20.96 5.93
C GLN A 71 14.70 -20.54 4.59
N VAL A 72 13.36 -20.43 4.53
CA VAL A 72 12.66 -19.95 3.34
C VAL A 72 13.05 -18.50 3.02
N LEU A 73 13.08 -17.62 4.02
CA LEU A 73 13.47 -16.22 3.82
C LEU A 73 14.92 -16.11 3.34
N ARG A 74 15.88 -16.80 3.97
CA ARG A 74 17.29 -16.82 3.54
C ARG A 74 17.43 -17.27 2.09
N GLN A 75 16.71 -18.34 1.72
CA GLN A 75 16.75 -18.88 0.37
C GLN A 75 16.16 -17.88 -0.65
N MET A 76 15.11 -17.14 -0.29
CA MET A 76 14.57 -16.07 -1.15
C MET A 76 15.59 -14.96 -1.41
N PHE A 77 16.25 -14.46 -0.35
CA PHE A 77 17.30 -13.43 -0.49
C PHE A 77 18.45 -13.94 -1.34
N ARG A 78 18.94 -15.16 -1.05
CA ARG A 78 20.04 -15.79 -1.80
C ARG A 78 19.72 -15.93 -3.29
N GLU A 79 18.55 -16.44 -3.63
CA GLU A 79 18.14 -16.61 -5.04
C GLU A 79 18.00 -15.27 -5.75
N ALA A 80 17.46 -14.25 -5.09
CA ALA A 80 17.34 -12.91 -5.64
C ALA A 80 18.73 -12.32 -5.94
N HIS A 81 19.67 -12.48 -5.02
CA HIS A 81 21.07 -12.07 -5.21
C HIS A 81 21.74 -12.83 -6.36
N GLN A 82 21.60 -14.16 -6.42
CA GLN A 82 22.17 -15.00 -7.50
C GLN A 82 21.63 -14.64 -8.89
N LYS A 83 20.39 -14.13 -8.98
CA LYS A 83 19.78 -13.65 -10.21
C LYS A 83 20.19 -12.23 -10.59
N GLY A 84 21.06 -11.58 -9.81
CA GLY A 84 21.47 -10.20 -10.03
C GLY A 84 20.40 -9.16 -9.69
N ALA A 85 19.34 -9.56 -8.99
CA ALA A 85 18.24 -8.68 -8.57
C ALA A 85 17.92 -8.89 -7.09
N PRO A 86 18.79 -8.43 -6.15
CA PRO A 86 18.55 -8.54 -4.73
C PRO A 86 17.19 -7.96 -4.31
N LEU A 87 16.57 -8.53 -3.28
CA LEU A 87 15.30 -8.01 -2.76
C LEU A 87 15.49 -6.59 -2.21
N PRO A 88 14.63 -5.62 -2.59
CA PRO A 88 14.78 -4.23 -2.16
C PRO A 88 14.14 -3.95 -0.79
N CYS A 89 13.65 -4.97 -0.09
CA CYS A 89 12.87 -4.83 1.12
C CYS A 89 13.19 -5.92 2.14
N ALA A 90 12.95 -5.60 3.41
CA ALA A 90 12.90 -6.59 4.47
C ALA A 90 11.66 -7.47 4.33
N LEU A 91 11.79 -8.73 4.71
CA LEU A 91 10.70 -9.68 4.85
C LEU A 91 10.57 -10.07 6.31
N ALA A 92 9.36 -10.02 6.87
CA ALA A 92 9.07 -10.54 8.21
C ALA A 92 7.80 -11.38 8.19
N VAL A 93 7.79 -12.46 8.96
CA VAL A 93 6.61 -13.31 9.16
C VAL A 93 6.21 -13.24 10.63
N LEU A 94 4.93 -12.99 10.87
CA LEU A 94 4.35 -12.81 12.19
C LEU A 94 3.32 -13.89 12.47
N ASP A 95 3.18 -14.30 13.73
CA ASP A 95 2.11 -15.18 14.19
C ASP A 95 0.75 -14.46 14.30
N ARG A 96 -0.30 -15.19 14.70
CA ARG A 96 -1.66 -14.66 14.93
C ARG A 96 -1.71 -13.57 16.01
N GLN A 97 -0.73 -13.52 16.89
CA GLN A 97 -0.61 -12.53 17.97
C GLN A 97 0.25 -11.34 17.57
N GLY A 98 0.69 -11.27 16.31
CA GLY A 98 1.54 -10.19 15.80
C GLY A 98 2.98 -10.26 16.29
N ARG A 99 3.46 -11.41 16.76
CA ARG A 99 4.87 -11.60 17.16
C ARG A 99 5.68 -12.10 15.97
N VAL A 100 6.89 -11.58 15.82
CA VAL A 100 7.83 -12.02 14.78
C VAL A 100 8.23 -13.47 15.01
N ILE A 101 8.00 -14.30 13.99
CA ILE A 101 8.51 -15.66 13.89
C ILE A 101 9.94 -15.62 13.34
N ALA A 102 10.15 -14.90 12.24
CA ALA A 102 11.46 -14.65 11.64
C ALA A 102 11.39 -13.41 10.73
N GLY A 103 12.54 -12.76 10.50
CA GLY A 103 12.63 -11.67 9.53
C GLY A 103 14.05 -11.44 9.03
N ARG A 104 14.17 -10.99 7.78
CA ARG A 104 15.45 -10.76 7.08
C ARG A 104 15.47 -9.40 6.38
N TYR A 105 16.59 -8.69 6.44
CA TYR A 105 16.84 -7.38 5.83
C TYR A 105 17.82 -7.54 4.67
N PRO A 106 17.68 -6.78 3.58
CA PRO A 106 18.70 -6.75 2.52
C PRO A 106 20.03 -6.25 3.05
N ASP A 107 21.11 -6.92 2.66
CA ASP A 107 22.48 -6.52 2.95
C ASP A 107 23.36 -6.86 1.73
N THR A 108 24.21 -5.94 1.31
CA THR A 108 25.04 -6.10 0.10
C THR A 108 26.22 -7.03 0.32
N THR A 109 26.63 -7.23 1.57
CA THR A 109 27.74 -8.10 1.98
C THR A 109 27.27 -9.50 2.37
N GLN A 110 25.98 -9.67 2.69
CA GLN A 110 25.35 -10.94 3.04
C GLN A 110 24.21 -11.28 2.08
N PRO A 111 24.48 -12.06 1.02
CA PRO A 111 23.50 -12.40 -0.04
C PRO A 111 22.19 -13.04 0.45
N GLU A 112 22.21 -13.64 1.63
CA GLU A 112 21.05 -14.29 2.27
C GLU A 112 20.25 -13.39 3.21
N GLY A 113 20.63 -12.11 3.31
CA GLY A 113 20.04 -11.13 4.20
C GLY A 113 20.45 -11.30 5.66
N VAL A 114 20.49 -10.20 6.39
CA VAL A 114 20.75 -10.17 7.83
C VAL A 114 19.45 -10.30 8.61
N VAL A 115 19.50 -10.69 9.89
CA VAL A 115 18.29 -10.75 10.72
C VAL A 115 17.70 -9.34 10.87
N ALA A 116 16.47 -9.14 10.39
CA ALA A 116 15.80 -7.82 10.41
C ALA A 116 15.08 -7.51 11.72
N ALA A 117 14.61 -8.53 12.41
CA ALA A 117 13.81 -8.37 13.61
C ALA A 117 14.10 -9.49 14.59
N THR A 118 14.16 -9.15 15.87
CA THR A 118 14.35 -10.13 16.93
C THR A 118 13.10 -11.02 17.02
N PRO A 119 13.25 -12.36 16.93
CA PRO A 119 12.14 -13.27 17.18
C PRO A 119 11.43 -12.93 18.50
N GLY A 120 10.10 -12.88 18.47
CA GLY A 120 9.27 -12.49 19.61
C GLY A 120 8.95 -11.00 19.75
N GLN A 121 9.57 -10.11 18.98
CA GLN A 121 9.14 -8.71 18.90
C GLN A 121 7.67 -8.62 18.47
N ASN A 122 6.88 -7.78 19.13
CA ASN A 122 5.43 -7.78 19.03
C ASN A 122 4.89 -6.49 18.41
N TYR A 123 4.21 -6.63 17.27
CA TYR A 123 3.60 -5.55 16.49
C TYR A 123 2.06 -5.48 16.62
N SER A 124 1.44 -6.26 17.50
CA SER A 124 -0.03 -6.27 17.70
C SER A 124 -0.65 -4.92 18.07
N ARG A 125 0.17 -3.97 18.56
CA ARG A 125 -0.30 -2.63 18.94
C ARG A 125 -0.50 -1.70 17.75
N TYR A 126 0.03 -2.03 16.57
CA TYR A 126 -0.16 -1.21 15.37
C TYR A 126 -1.57 -1.42 14.81
N GLN A 127 -2.28 -0.33 14.53
CA GLN A 127 -3.65 -0.39 14.01
C GLN A 127 -3.74 -1.23 12.73
N GLY A 128 -2.75 -1.11 11.84
CA GLY A 128 -2.67 -1.92 10.62
C GLY A 128 -2.61 -3.43 10.90
N MET A 129 -2.07 -3.87 12.04
CA MET A 129 -2.06 -5.30 12.39
C MET A 129 -3.43 -5.83 12.75
N ARG A 130 -4.34 -4.99 13.25
CA ARG A 130 -5.73 -5.40 13.45
C ARG A 130 -6.39 -5.76 12.11
N GLN A 131 -6.23 -4.90 11.11
CA GLN A 131 -6.75 -5.12 9.76
C GLN A 131 -6.20 -6.42 9.15
N VAL A 132 -4.92 -6.72 9.35
CA VAL A 132 -4.31 -7.94 8.83
C VAL A 132 -4.74 -9.19 9.58
N LEU A 133 -4.59 -9.20 10.91
CA LEU A 133 -4.72 -10.42 11.71
C LEU A 133 -6.16 -10.75 12.09
N GLN A 134 -7.03 -9.74 12.19
CA GLN A 134 -8.43 -9.94 12.58
C GLN A 134 -9.38 -9.88 11.38
N GLU A 135 -9.14 -8.96 10.45
CA GLU A 135 -10.06 -8.73 9.33
C GLU A 135 -9.63 -9.48 8.06
N GLY A 136 -8.42 -10.06 8.03
CA GLY A 136 -7.92 -10.77 6.86
C GLY A 136 -7.68 -9.84 5.66
N ARG A 137 -7.31 -8.58 5.91
CA ARG A 137 -7.12 -7.55 4.89
C ARG A 137 -5.68 -7.07 4.83
N THR A 138 -5.20 -6.73 3.63
CA THR A 138 -3.85 -6.19 3.51
C THR A 138 -3.82 -4.77 4.07
N ALA A 139 -2.82 -4.45 4.89
CA ALA A 139 -2.65 -3.11 5.46
C ALA A 139 -1.27 -2.56 5.16
N HIS A 140 -1.18 -1.23 5.05
CA HIS A 140 0.09 -0.53 4.88
C HIS A 140 0.15 0.69 5.78
N PHE A 141 1.32 0.96 6.35
CA PHE A 141 1.52 2.05 7.31
C PHE A 141 3.01 2.39 7.47
N PRO A 142 3.35 3.62 7.89
CA PRO A 142 4.68 3.94 8.33
C PRO A 142 4.95 3.28 9.68
N LEU A 143 6.11 2.65 9.81
CA LEU A 143 6.67 2.14 11.05
C LEU A 143 7.91 2.96 11.39
N TYR A 144 8.06 3.33 12.65
CA TYR A 144 9.24 4.06 13.13
C TYR A 144 9.98 3.19 14.13
N ASP A 145 11.27 3.01 13.93
CA ASP A 145 12.17 2.30 14.83
C ASP A 145 13.51 3.03 14.99
N SER A 146 14.51 2.38 15.59
CA SER A 146 15.85 2.96 15.77
C SER A 146 16.62 3.15 14.46
N GLY A 147 16.27 2.43 13.39
CA GLY A 147 16.86 2.55 12.05
C GLY A 147 16.20 3.64 11.20
N GLY A 148 15.02 4.11 11.58
CA GLY A 148 14.34 5.23 10.94
C GLY A 148 12.89 4.90 10.60
N GLN A 149 12.42 5.45 9.48
CA GLN A 149 11.06 5.24 9.00
C GLN A 149 11.04 4.13 7.94
N LEU A 150 10.19 3.14 8.16
CA LEU A 150 9.88 2.09 7.18
C LEU A 150 8.48 2.29 6.62
N TYR A 151 8.31 2.10 5.32
CA TYR A 151 7.02 1.85 4.71
C TYR A 151 6.73 0.35 4.78
N VAL A 152 5.74 -0.01 5.60
CA VAL A 152 5.40 -1.41 5.87
C VAL A 152 4.13 -1.77 5.13
N ILE A 153 4.13 -2.93 4.47
CA ILE A 153 2.96 -3.54 3.84
C ILE A 153 2.83 -4.94 4.39
N CYS A 154 1.71 -5.26 5.02
CA CYS A 154 1.45 -6.57 5.61
C CYS A 154 0.22 -7.21 4.98
N SER A 155 0.37 -8.45 4.52
CA SER A 155 -0.69 -9.28 3.94
C SER A 155 -0.97 -10.49 4.83
N PRO A 156 -2.24 -10.85 5.05
CA PRO A 156 -2.59 -12.00 5.89
C PRO A 156 -2.08 -13.31 5.28
N LEU A 157 -1.56 -14.20 6.11
CA LEU A 157 -1.22 -15.57 5.73
C LEU A 157 -2.40 -16.47 6.06
N GLU A 158 -3.15 -16.88 5.04
CA GLU A 158 -4.37 -17.67 5.22
C GLU A 158 -4.14 -19.14 4.86
N ARG A 159 -4.73 -20.04 5.66
CA ARG A 159 -4.77 -21.47 5.38
C ARG A 159 -6.10 -22.04 5.87
N GLY A 160 -6.78 -22.80 5.01
CA GLY A 160 -8.09 -23.38 5.32
C GLY A 160 -9.15 -22.32 5.68
N GLY A 161 -9.12 -21.15 5.05
CA GLY A 161 -10.07 -20.06 5.32
C GLY A 161 -9.84 -19.31 6.64
N SER A 162 -8.71 -19.52 7.32
CA SER A 162 -8.36 -18.82 8.55
C SER A 162 -7.02 -18.11 8.42
N VAL A 163 -6.91 -16.88 8.94
CA VAL A 163 -5.64 -16.16 9.06
C VAL A 163 -4.78 -16.88 10.08
N GLN A 164 -3.59 -17.35 9.70
CA GLN A 164 -2.57 -17.98 10.57
C GLN A 164 -1.49 -17.00 11.03
N GLY A 165 -1.42 -15.81 10.45
CA GLY A 165 -0.41 -14.81 10.75
C GLY A 165 -0.34 -13.75 9.66
N ALA A 166 0.81 -13.09 9.54
CA ALA A 166 1.04 -12.06 8.53
C ALA A 166 2.41 -12.21 7.88
N LEU A 167 2.49 -11.88 6.59
CA LEU A 167 3.73 -11.57 5.91
C LEU A 167 3.82 -10.05 5.78
N CYS A 168 4.92 -9.46 6.22
CA CYS A 168 5.19 -8.04 6.11
C CYS A 168 6.43 -7.78 5.24
N LEU A 169 6.29 -6.82 4.33
CA LEU A 169 7.39 -6.16 3.65
C LEU A 169 7.72 -4.86 4.38
N GLY A 170 9.01 -4.61 4.63
CA GLY A 170 9.49 -3.33 5.15
C GLY A 170 10.43 -2.66 4.14
N PHE A 171 10.10 -1.47 3.68
CA PHE A 171 10.95 -0.69 2.80
C PHE A 171 11.50 0.52 3.54
N ASP A 172 12.79 0.79 3.39
CA ASP A 172 13.37 2.04 3.89
C ASP A 172 12.70 3.24 3.21
N ALA A 173 12.15 4.17 4.00
CA ALA A 173 11.41 5.30 3.45
C ALA A 173 12.30 6.27 2.67
N GLN A 174 13.58 6.40 3.01
CA GLN A 174 14.53 7.24 2.28
C GLN A 174 14.85 6.62 0.91
N GLU A 175 15.01 5.30 0.83
CA GLU A 175 15.20 4.60 -0.44
C GLU A 175 13.97 4.71 -1.34
N VAL A 176 12.77 4.48 -0.79
CA VAL A 176 11.51 4.60 -1.55
C VAL A 176 11.29 6.03 -2.03
N HIS A 177 11.58 7.03 -1.19
CA HIS A 177 11.46 8.42 -1.58
C HIS A 177 12.54 8.83 -2.60
N GLY A 178 13.81 8.61 -2.28
CA GLY A 178 14.95 9.10 -3.05
C GLY A 178 15.16 8.37 -4.37
N ARG A 179 15.01 7.04 -4.40
CA ARG A 179 15.24 6.25 -5.62
C ARG A 179 13.97 5.97 -6.40
N LEU A 180 12.89 5.62 -5.70
CA LEU A 180 11.63 5.28 -6.37
C LEU A 180 10.71 6.49 -6.57
N GLY A 181 11.03 7.64 -5.97
CA GLY A 181 10.25 8.87 -6.13
C GLY A 181 8.83 8.77 -5.57
N VAL A 182 8.60 7.89 -4.59
CA VAL A 182 7.29 7.71 -3.96
C VAL A 182 7.30 8.39 -2.60
N SER A 183 6.52 9.46 -2.48
CA SER A 183 6.33 10.18 -1.21
C SER A 183 5.50 9.36 -0.21
N GLN A 184 5.58 9.73 1.07
CA GLN A 184 4.71 9.12 2.09
C GLN A 184 3.22 9.32 1.78
N LYS A 185 2.84 10.49 1.24
CA LYS A 185 1.47 10.79 0.85
C LYS A 185 0.99 9.81 -0.23
N GLU A 186 1.81 9.57 -1.25
CA GLU A 186 1.47 8.61 -2.31
C GLU A 186 1.43 7.18 -1.77
N PHE A 187 2.40 6.78 -0.94
CA PHE A 187 2.40 5.47 -0.30
C PHE A 187 1.11 5.22 0.49
N LEU A 188 0.68 6.20 1.30
CA LEU A 188 -0.55 6.11 2.08
C LEU A 188 -1.81 6.13 1.21
N ALA A 189 -1.78 6.78 0.04
CA ALA A 189 -2.89 6.80 -0.91
C ALA A 189 -3.03 5.52 -1.74
N LEU A 190 -2.04 4.61 -1.72
CA LEU A 190 -2.13 3.32 -2.38
C LEU A 190 -3.13 2.40 -1.67
N ASN A 191 -3.71 1.48 -2.42
CA ASN A 191 -4.48 0.35 -1.90
C ASN A 191 -3.76 -0.93 -2.29
N PHE A 192 -3.37 -1.77 -1.32
CA PHE A 192 -2.64 -3.02 -1.55
C PHE A 192 -3.54 -4.27 -1.52
N GLU A 193 -4.86 -4.12 -1.58
CA GLU A 193 -5.72 -5.26 -1.86
C GLU A 193 -5.46 -5.78 -3.30
N PRO A 194 -5.34 -7.12 -3.49
CA PRO A 194 -5.12 -7.74 -4.80
C PRO A 194 -6.27 -7.53 -5.79
#